data_AF-A0A933FUQ9-F1
#
_entry.id   AF-A0A933FUQ9-F1
#
_cell.length_a   1.000
_cell.length_b   1.000
_cell.length_c   1.000
_cell.angle_alpha   90.00
_cell.angle_beta   90.00
_cell.angle_gamma   90.00
#
_symmetry.space_group_name_H-M   'P 1'
#
loop_
_entity.id
_entity.type
_entity.pdbx_description
1 polymer ?
#
loop_
_entity_poly.entity_id
_entity_poly.type
_entity_poly.pdbx_seq_one_letter_code
_entity_poly.pdbx_strand_id
1 'polypeptide(L)'
;MAYYKISKVHRAELEGFKGEFSEERGWNPDRRQKFLQRVHSIIKSCTYIGVGFAVTKADFEQIIPPDVVKEIGGVYGWCAHNCLIQIEKWSDAHNQQDPIQYIFEAGTHGAGQVGKMLGKLYADPAYRQMLRIKGWSFQGKDLLPLQAADVVAYECYKHCENQILDKGKRPIRKSAEDLFRLHDTDYFWFSGKEHLQLWLDERNRGLEASQPFKGLGRKTE
;
A
#
# COMPACT_ATOMS: atom_id res chain seq x y z
N MET A 1 -16.86 15.29 0.90
CA MET A 1 -17.38 14.73 -0.37
C MET A 1 -18.47 15.59 -0.97
N ALA A 2 -19.60 15.84 -0.27
CA ALA A 2 -20.77 16.58 -0.78
C ALA A 2 -20.46 17.95 -1.42
N TYR A 3 -19.59 18.77 -0.82
CA TYR A 3 -19.18 20.06 -1.37
C TYR A 3 -18.58 19.95 -2.79
N TYR A 4 -17.89 18.85 -3.10
CA TYR A 4 -17.27 18.63 -4.40
C TYR A 4 -18.16 17.85 -5.38
N LYS A 5 -19.35 17.40 -4.94
CA LYS A 5 -20.27 16.54 -5.71
C LYS A 5 -19.59 15.29 -6.28
N ILE A 6 -18.76 14.65 -5.45
CA ILE A 6 -18.07 13.39 -5.75
C ILE A 6 -18.63 12.30 -4.86
N SER A 7 -18.96 11.16 -5.45
CA SER A 7 -19.46 9.97 -4.76
C SER A 7 -18.30 9.14 -4.19
N LYS A 8 -17.24 8.96 -4.97
CA LYS A 8 -16.11 8.10 -4.62
C LYS A 8 -14.80 8.63 -5.20
N VAL A 9 -13.74 8.56 -4.41
CA VAL A 9 -12.37 8.87 -4.86
C VAL A 9 -11.73 7.60 -5.42
N HIS A 10 -11.38 7.67 -6.70
CA HIS A 10 -10.45 6.76 -7.34
C HIS A 10 -9.22 7.57 -7.77
N ARG A 11 -8.07 7.37 -7.12
CA ARG A 11 -6.95 8.32 -7.21
C ARG A 11 -6.39 8.44 -8.64
N ALA A 12 -6.39 7.34 -9.40
CA ALA A 12 -5.99 7.35 -10.81
C ALA A 12 -6.95 8.14 -11.73
N GLU A 13 -8.27 8.09 -11.49
CA GLU A 13 -9.25 8.87 -12.28
C GLU A 13 -9.13 10.35 -11.97
N LEU A 14 -8.93 10.70 -10.70
CA LEU A 14 -8.66 12.06 -10.26
C LEU A 14 -7.37 12.63 -10.88
N GLU A 15 -6.32 11.80 -11.04
CA GLU A 15 -5.10 12.25 -11.71
C GLU A 15 -5.35 12.56 -13.19
N GLY A 16 -6.04 11.65 -13.87
CA GLY A 16 -6.26 11.70 -15.32
C GLY A 16 -7.47 12.51 -15.76
N PHE A 17 -8.14 13.22 -14.85
CA PHE A 17 -9.40 13.94 -15.09
C PHE A 17 -10.46 13.08 -15.79
N LYS A 18 -10.72 11.89 -15.25
CA LYS A 18 -11.69 10.93 -15.81
C LYS A 18 -12.95 10.81 -14.93
N GLY A 19 -14.03 10.32 -15.52
CA GLY A 19 -15.27 10.01 -14.80
C GLY A 19 -15.84 11.24 -14.08
N GLU A 20 -16.04 11.13 -12.77
CA GLU A 20 -16.56 12.26 -11.97
C GLU A 20 -15.59 13.45 -11.86
N PHE A 21 -14.33 13.23 -12.24
CA PHE A 21 -13.24 14.20 -12.22
C PHE A 21 -12.96 14.80 -13.61
N SER A 22 -13.90 14.72 -14.55
CA SER A 22 -13.72 15.26 -15.90
C SER A 22 -13.73 16.79 -15.95
N GLU A 23 -13.08 17.34 -16.98
CA GLU A 23 -13.08 18.77 -17.25
C GLU A 23 -14.49 19.32 -17.51
N GLU A 24 -15.36 18.53 -18.16
CA GLU A 24 -16.78 18.85 -18.36
C GLU A 24 -17.53 19.07 -17.03
N ARG A 25 -17.11 18.39 -15.96
CA ARG A 25 -17.63 18.58 -14.59
C ARG A 25 -16.89 19.69 -13.84
N GLY A 26 -16.11 20.51 -14.53
CA GLY A 26 -15.36 21.65 -14.03
C GLY A 26 -14.12 21.26 -13.21
N TRP A 27 -13.54 20.09 -13.45
CA TRP A 27 -12.26 19.72 -12.85
C TRP A 27 -11.09 20.27 -13.64
N ASN A 28 -10.08 20.72 -12.90
CA ASN A 28 -8.84 21.27 -13.43
C ASN A 28 -7.73 21.07 -12.37
N PRO A 29 -6.46 21.35 -12.70
CA PRO A 29 -5.36 21.17 -11.76
C PRO A 29 -5.55 21.87 -10.41
N ASP A 30 -6.04 23.10 -10.38
CA ASP A 30 -6.24 23.88 -9.15
C ASP A 30 -7.32 23.27 -8.25
N ARG A 31 -8.45 22.86 -8.84
CA ARG A 31 -9.53 22.19 -8.11
C ARG A 31 -9.07 20.85 -7.56
N ARG A 32 -8.31 20.08 -8.34
CA ARG A 32 -7.69 18.82 -7.89
C ARG A 32 -6.75 19.06 -6.72
N GLN A 33 -5.90 20.09 -6.79
CA GLN A 33 -4.98 20.42 -5.70
C GLN A 33 -5.74 20.76 -4.41
N LYS A 34 -6.72 21.67 -4.48
CA LYS A 34 -7.54 22.04 -3.31
C LYS A 34 -8.30 20.84 -2.72
N PHE A 35 -8.80 19.97 -3.60
CA PHE A 35 -9.47 18.74 -3.19
C PHE A 35 -8.51 17.79 -2.46
N LEU A 36 -7.34 17.52 -3.03
CA LEU A 36 -6.32 16.65 -2.44
C LEU A 36 -5.85 17.16 -1.09
N GLN A 37 -5.57 18.47 -0.94
CA GLN A 37 -5.20 19.06 0.35
C GLN A 37 -6.23 18.76 1.45
N ARG A 38 -7.53 18.89 1.12
CA ARG A 38 -8.60 18.55 2.07
C ARG A 38 -8.66 17.06 2.36
N VAL A 39 -8.52 16.21 1.35
CA VAL A 39 -8.50 14.75 1.52
C VAL A 39 -7.31 14.33 2.39
N HIS A 40 -6.11 14.84 2.12
CA HIS A 40 -4.91 14.54 2.88
C HIS A 40 -5.02 14.98 4.34
N SER A 41 -5.60 16.16 4.59
CA SER A 41 -5.87 16.61 5.97
C SER A 41 -6.77 15.63 6.73
N ILE A 42 -7.85 15.15 6.10
CA ILE A 42 -8.74 14.14 6.69
C ILE A 42 -7.99 12.84 6.95
N ILE A 43 -7.27 12.31 5.94
CA ILE A 43 -6.50 11.07 6.07
C ILE A 43 -5.54 11.16 7.25
N LYS A 44 -4.72 12.23 7.32
CA LYS A 44 -3.76 12.44 8.41
C LYS A 44 -4.42 12.53 9.78
N SER A 45 -5.61 13.13 9.88
CA SER A 45 -6.36 13.25 11.15
C SER A 45 -7.04 11.95 11.60
N CYS A 46 -7.26 11.01 10.68
CA CYS A 46 -8.03 9.79 10.94
C CYS A 46 -7.18 8.51 10.92
N THR A 47 -5.88 8.60 10.69
CA THR A 47 -4.99 7.44 10.65
C THR A 47 -3.77 7.65 11.52
N TYR A 48 -3.27 6.57 12.12
CA TYR A 48 -2.02 6.60 12.89
C TYR A 48 -0.79 6.68 11.97
N ILE A 49 -0.84 5.94 10.86
CA ILE A 49 0.28 5.71 9.96
C ILE A 49 -0.21 5.47 8.52
N GLY A 50 0.61 5.84 7.54
CA GLY A 50 0.56 5.33 6.18
C GLY A 50 1.53 4.17 5.96
N VAL A 51 1.05 3.06 5.38
CA VAL A 51 1.87 1.89 5.02
C VAL A 51 1.74 1.63 3.52
N GLY A 52 2.83 1.26 2.87
CA GLY A 52 2.86 1.05 1.43
C GLY A 52 4.03 0.18 1.00
N PHE A 53 3.76 -0.77 0.10
CA PHE A 53 4.77 -1.66 -0.44
C PHE A 53 4.68 -1.72 -1.96
N ALA A 54 5.83 -1.55 -2.62
CA ALA A 54 5.94 -1.55 -4.06
C ALA A 54 6.98 -2.56 -4.54
N VAL A 55 6.77 -3.07 -5.74
CA VAL A 55 7.70 -3.97 -6.43
C VAL A 55 7.54 -3.77 -7.93
N THR A 56 8.62 -3.92 -8.70
CA THR A 56 8.52 -3.97 -10.15
C THR A 56 7.83 -5.26 -10.57
N LYS A 57 6.67 -5.17 -11.22
CA LYS A 57 5.91 -6.35 -11.68
C LYS A 57 6.75 -7.29 -12.56
N ALA A 58 7.50 -6.75 -13.53
CA ALA A 58 8.34 -7.54 -14.42
C ALA A 58 9.43 -8.30 -13.66
N ASP A 59 10.06 -7.67 -12.67
CA ASP A 59 11.10 -8.29 -11.86
C ASP A 59 10.52 -9.41 -10.99
N PHE A 60 9.34 -9.17 -10.40
CA PHE A 60 8.62 -10.18 -9.64
C PHE A 60 8.25 -11.39 -10.49
N GLU A 61 7.67 -11.18 -11.68
CA GLU A 61 7.28 -12.26 -12.59
C GLU A 61 8.48 -13.01 -13.18
N GLN A 62 9.64 -12.35 -13.28
CA GLN A 62 10.88 -12.97 -13.73
C GLN A 62 11.53 -13.83 -12.64
N ILE A 63 11.51 -13.38 -11.39
CA ILE A 63 12.26 -14.00 -10.27
C ILE A 63 11.41 -15.04 -9.54
N ILE A 64 10.13 -14.76 -9.31
CA ILE A 64 9.28 -15.58 -8.45
C ILE A 64 8.64 -16.72 -9.27
N PRO A 65 8.87 -18.00 -8.92
CA PRO A 65 8.33 -19.13 -9.65
C PRO A 65 6.79 -19.15 -9.70
N PRO A 66 6.16 -19.64 -10.80
CA PRO A 66 4.70 -19.61 -10.96
C PRO A 66 3.89 -20.31 -9.86
N ASP A 67 4.42 -21.39 -9.28
CA ASP A 67 3.81 -22.09 -8.15
C ASP A 67 3.80 -21.21 -6.88
N VAL A 68 4.89 -20.49 -6.62
CA VAL A 68 4.99 -19.52 -5.55
C VAL A 68 4.04 -18.35 -5.78
N VAL A 69 3.99 -17.80 -7.00
CA VAL A 69 3.04 -16.75 -7.41
C VAL A 69 1.60 -17.17 -7.12
N LYS A 70 1.22 -18.40 -7.49
CA LYS A 70 -0.12 -18.95 -7.27
C LYS A 70 -0.45 -19.08 -5.79
N GLU A 71 0.53 -19.42 -4.96
CA GLU A 71 0.36 -19.54 -3.52
C GLU A 71 0.16 -18.19 -2.83
N ILE A 72 1.02 -17.20 -3.13
CA ILE A 72 1.03 -15.91 -2.42
C ILE A 72 0.05 -14.89 -2.99
N GLY A 73 -0.57 -15.17 -4.13
CA GLY A 73 -1.53 -14.27 -4.78
C GLY A 73 -0.90 -13.24 -5.72
N GLY A 74 0.23 -13.61 -6.30
CA GLY A 74 1.02 -12.78 -7.20
C GLY A 74 1.49 -11.47 -6.57
N VAL A 75 1.74 -10.47 -7.41
CA VAL A 75 2.26 -9.16 -6.97
C VAL A 75 1.35 -8.51 -5.92
N TYR A 76 0.04 -8.60 -6.11
CA TYR A 76 -0.92 -8.01 -5.18
C TYR A 76 -0.86 -8.66 -3.81
N GLY A 77 -0.91 -9.99 -3.74
CA GLY A 77 -0.83 -10.70 -2.47
C GLY A 77 0.53 -10.59 -1.79
N TRP A 78 1.61 -10.49 -2.58
CA TRP A 78 2.95 -10.17 -2.09
C TRP A 78 3.03 -8.80 -1.40
N CYS A 79 2.57 -7.74 -2.08
CA CYS A 79 2.52 -6.40 -1.48
C CYS A 79 1.60 -6.36 -0.26
N ALA A 80 0.43 -7.01 -0.32
CA ALA A 80 -0.50 -7.08 0.80
C ALA A 80 0.16 -7.73 2.03
N HIS A 81 0.79 -8.90 1.85
CA HIS A 81 1.50 -9.59 2.93
C HIS A 81 2.59 -8.70 3.55
N ASN A 82 3.38 -8.01 2.74
CA ASN A 82 4.40 -7.11 3.27
C ASN A 82 3.81 -5.91 4.01
N CYS A 83 2.66 -5.36 3.58
CA CYS A 83 1.96 -4.34 4.35
C CYS A 83 1.51 -4.87 5.73
N LEU A 84 1.09 -6.14 5.83
CA LEU A 84 0.75 -6.78 7.11
C LEU A 84 1.96 -6.83 8.06
N ILE A 85 3.12 -7.22 7.55
CA ILE A 85 4.38 -7.22 8.33
C ILE A 85 4.74 -5.81 8.79
N GLN A 86 4.61 -4.80 7.93
CA GLN A 86 4.92 -3.41 8.32
C GLN A 86 3.97 -2.85 9.38
N ILE A 87 2.68 -3.22 9.32
CA ILE A 87 1.69 -2.87 10.34
C ILE A 87 2.07 -3.52 11.68
N GLU A 88 2.49 -4.80 11.66
CA GLU A 88 2.96 -5.49 12.86
C GLU A 88 4.19 -4.82 13.49
N LYS A 89 5.20 -4.50 12.67
CA LYS A 89 6.39 -3.77 13.14
C LYS A 89 6.04 -2.42 13.76
N TRP A 90 5.13 -1.68 13.13
CA TRP A 90 4.65 -0.41 13.68
C TRP A 90 3.93 -0.62 15.01
N SER A 91 3.05 -1.63 15.09
CA SER A 91 2.30 -1.97 16.30
C SER A 91 3.24 -2.31 17.46
N ASP A 92 4.26 -3.13 17.21
CA ASP A 92 5.28 -3.48 18.20
C ASP A 92 6.05 -2.25 18.69
N ALA A 93 6.53 -1.42 17.76
CA ALA A 93 7.26 -0.19 18.09
C ALA A 93 6.45 0.82 18.91
N HIS A 94 5.12 0.76 18.83
CA HIS A 94 4.20 1.68 19.51
C HIS A 94 3.37 1.02 20.62
N ASN A 95 3.74 -0.20 21.02
CA ASN A 95 3.05 -1.01 22.03
C ASN A 95 1.53 -1.15 21.76
N GLN A 96 1.13 -1.18 20.50
CA GLN A 96 -0.27 -1.37 20.10
C GLN A 96 -0.59 -2.88 20.07
N GLN A 97 -1.44 -3.32 20.99
CA GLN A 97 -1.78 -4.75 21.14
C GLN A 97 -3.20 -5.09 20.69
N ASP A 98 -3.96 -4.09 20.23
CA ASP A 98 -5.35 -4.29 19.85
C ASP A 98 -5.48 -5.21 18.62
N PRO A 99 -6.46 -6.13 18.61
CA PRO A 99 -6.75 -6.94 17.43
C PRO A 99 -7.14 -6.09 16.22
N ILE A 100 -6.54 -6.39 15.06
CA ILE A 100 -6.66 -5.66 13.81
C ILE A 100 -7.67 -6.36 12.89
N GLN A 101 -8.65 -5.60 12.42
CA GLN A 101 -9.53 -6.02 11.33
C GLN A 101 -8.93 -5.55 10.00
N TYR A 102 -8.52 -6.50 9.16
CA TYR A 102 -7.98 -6.17 7.83
C TYR A 102 -9.11 -6.01 6.81
N ILE A 103 -9.11 -4.90 6.08
CA ILE A 103 -10.13 -4.61 5.08
C ILE A 103 -9.44 -4.34 3.75
N PHE A 104 -9.80 -5.11 2.74
CA PHE A 104 -9.26 -5.00 1.38
C PHE A 104 -10.34 -4.53 0.41
N GLU A 105 -9.92 -3.91 -0.70
CA GLU A 105 -10.83 -3.58 -1.78
C GLU A 105 -11.32 -4.86 -2.49
N ALA A 106 -12.64 -4.96 -2.69
CA ALA A 106 -13.26 -6.02 -3.48
C ALA A 106 -13.11 -5.76 -4.99
N GLY A 107 -13.03 -6.83 -5.78
CA GLY A 107 -12.96 -6.74 -7.25
C GLY A 107 -11.54 -6.65 -7.82
N THR A 108 -10.51 -6.61 -6.97
CA THR A 108 -9.11 -6.66 -7.40
C THR A 108 -8.71 -8.08 -7.81
N HIS A 109 -8.00 -8.21 -8.93
CA HIS A 109 -7.40 -9.49 -9.32
C HIS A 109 -6.41 -9.95 -8.23
N GLY A 110 -6.53 -11.20 -7.78
CA GLY A 110 -5.73 -11.73 -6.67
C GLY A 110 -6.42 -11.69 -5.29
N ALA A 111 -7.60 -11.07 -5.16
CA ALA A 111 -8.35 -11.02 -3.90
C ALA A 111 -8.63 -12.40 -3.30
N GLY A 112 -8.99 -13.39 -4.14
CA GLY A 112 -9.22 -14.76 -3.67
C GLY A 112 -7.98 -15.41 -3.06
N GLN A 113 -6.80 -15.16 -3.62
CA GLN A 113 -5.53 -15.65 -3.12
C GLN A 113 -5.12 -14.93 -1.84
N VAL A 114 -5.35 -13.62 -1.74
CA VAL A 114 -5.15 -12.87 -0.48
C VAL A 114 -6.04 -13.44 0.62
N GLY A 115 -7.30 -13.75 0.32
CA GLY A 115 -8.20 -14.41 1.27
C GLY A 115 -7.69 -15.78 1.73
N LYS A 116 -7.12 -16.58 0.82
CA LYS A 116 -6.50 -17.87 1.18
C LYS A 116 -5.24 -17.69 2.04
N MET A 117 -4.38 -16.72 1.71
CA MET A 117 -3.18 -16.39 2.47
C MET A 117 -3.55 -15.95 3.89
N LEU A 118 -4.52 -15.04 4.05
CA LEU A 118 -5.06 -14.64 5.36
C LEU A 118 -5.67 -15.81 6.12
N GLY A 119 -6.37 -16.72 5.43
CA GLY A 119 -6.90 -17.94 6.03
C GLY A 119 -5.80 -18.84 6.62
N LYS A 120 -4.69 -19.01 5.90
CA LYS A 120 -3.51 -19.75 6.40
C LYS A 120 -2.90 -19.04 7.61
N LEU A 121 -2.65 -17.73 7.52
CA LEU A 121 -2.07 -16.93 8.60
C LEU A 121 -2.95 -16.91 9.86
N TYR A 122 -4.27 -16.90 9.68
CA TYR A 122 -5.22 -16.93 10.80
C TYR A 122 -5.32 -18.32 11.46
N ALA A 123 -5.16 -19.39 10.68
CA ALA A 123 -5.21 -20.76 11.20
C ALA A 123 -3.98 -21.11 12.05
N ASP A 124 -2.84 -20.47 11.78
CA ASP A 124 -1.63 -20.59 12.60
C ASP A 124 -1.69 -19.61 13.80
N PRO A 125 -1.71 -20.12 15.06
CA PRO A 125 -1.79 -19.26 16.23
C PRO A 125 -0.65 -18.25 16.37
N ALA A 126 0.57 -18.61 15.96
CA ALA A 126 1.74 -17.74 16.06
C ALA A 126 1.60 -16.55 15.10
N TYR A 127 1.30 -16.81 13.83
CA TYR A 127 1.06 -15.75 12.85
C TYR A 127 -0.17 -14.92 13.18
N ARG A 128 -1.27 -15.54 13.62
CA ARG A 128 -2.49 -14.83 14.02
C ARG A 128 -2.21 -13.85 15.16
N GLN A 129 -1.43 -14.27 16.15
CA GLN A 129 -1.06 -13.43 17.29
C GLN A 129 -0.09 -12.31 16.87
N MET A 130 0.98 -12.65 16.16
CA MET A 130 1.98 -11.71 15.67
C MET A 130 1.33 -10.58 14.84
N LEU A 131 0.51 -10.96 13.86
CA LEU A 131 -0.22 -10.03 12.99
C LEU A 131 -1.52 -9.50 13.61
N ARG A 132 -1.83 -9.89 14.85
CA ARG A 132 -3.02 -9.43 15.60
C ARG A 132 -4.32 -9.60 14.81
N ILE A 133 -4.45 -10.65 14.01
CA ILE A 133 -5.56 -10.79 13.06
C ILE A 133 -6.86 -11.07 13.84
N LYS A 134 -7.75 -10.08 13.90
CA LYS A 134 -9.14 -10.25 14.38
C LYS A 134 -10.00 -10.95 13.33
N GLY A 135 -9.79 -10.56 12.08
CA GLY A 135 -10.52 -11.04 10.91
C GLY A 135 -10.17 -10.23 9.67
N TRP A 136 -10.75 -10.61 8.53
CA TRP A 136 -10.61 -9.85 7.29
C TRP A 136 -11.90 -9.79 6.48
N SER A 137 -12.00 -8.81 5.59
CA SER A 137 -13.11 -8.72 4.62
C SER A 137 -12.68 -8.02 3.34
N PHE A 138 -13.40 -8.28 2.25
CA PHE A 138 -13.29 -7.57 0.99
C PHE A 138 -14.52 -6.69 0.82
N GLN A 139 -14.32 -5.38 0.66
CA GLN A 139 -15.39 -4.39 0.66
C GLN A 139 -15.27 -3.45 -0.53
N GLY A 140 -16.39 -2.86 -0.95
CA GLY A 140 -16.39 -1.83 -1.98
C GLY A 140 -15.76 -0.53 -1.48
N LYS A 141 -15.26 0.28 -2.42
CA LYS A 141 -14.74 1.64 -2.15
C LYS A 141 -15.80 2.64 -1.68
N ASP A 142 -17.02 2.22 -1.37
CA ASP A 142 -17.99 3.04 -0.62
C ASP A 142 -17.50 3.28 0.82
N LEU A 143 -16.60 2.42 1.33
CA LEU A 143 -15.88 2.67 2.58
C LEU A 143 -14.79 3.73 2.39
N LEU A 144 -14.94 4.85 3.10
CA LEU A 144 -13.98 5.96 3.08
C LEU A 144 -12.53 5.54 3.40
N PRO A 145 -12.26 4.63 4.36
CA PRO A 145 -10.89 4.17 4.61
C PRO A 145 -10.24 3.47 3.40
N LEU A 146 -11.01 2.77 2.56
CA LEU A 146 -10.47 2.16 1.34
C LEU A 146 -10.12 3.22 0.28
N GLN A 147 -10.88 4.31 0.23
CA GLN A 147 -10.52 5.45 -0.61
C GLN A 147 -9.24 6.15 -0.11
N ALA A 148 -9.07 6.26 1.21
CA ALA A 148 -7.84 6.77 1.80
C ALA A 148 -6.62 5.87 1.48
N ALA A 149 -6.78 4.56 1.59
CA ALA A 149 -5.75 3.58 1.22
C ALA A 149 -5.37 3.69 -0.26
N ASP A 150 -6.34 3.88 -1.17
CA ASP A 150 -6.10 4.10 -2.61
C ASP A 150 -5.26 5.37 -2.87
N VAL A 151 -5.51 6.44 -2.12
CA VAL A 151 -4.72 7.68 -2.21
C VAL A 151 -3.27 7.44 -1.76
N VAL A 152 -3.06 6.77 -0.63
CA VAL A 152 -1.72 6.43 -0.14
C VAL A 152 -0.99 5.52 -1.13
N ALA A 153 -1.63 4.43 -1.56
CA ALA A 153 -1.04 3.46 -2.49
C ALA A 153 -0.60 4.10 -3.81
N TYR A 154 -1.41 5.00 -4.36
CA TYR A 154 -1.06 5.72 -5.58
C TYR A 154 0.14 6.66 -5.40
N GLU A 155 0.20 7.43 -4.31
CA GLU A 155 1.35 8.29 -4.06
C GLU A 155 2.62 7.46 -3.77
N CYS A 156 2.50 6.29 -3.11
CA CYS A 156 3.62 5.36 -2.94
C CYS A 156 4.14 4.85 -4.30
N TYR A 157 3.23 4.48 -5.21
CA TYR A 157 3.58 4.07 -6.58
C TYR A 157 4.32 5.19 -7.32
N LYS A 158 3.78 6.42 -7.34
CA LYS A 158 4.42 7.55 -8.02
C LYS A 158 5.74 7.96 -7.37
N HIS A 159 5.86 7.83 -6.04
CA HIS A 159 7.11 8.06 -5.35
C HIS A 159 8.18 7.05 -5.78
N CYS A 160 7.84 5.75 -5.82
CA CYS A 160 8.75 4.71 -6.29
C CYS A 160 9.17 4.93 -7.74
N GLU A 161 8.21 5.26 -8.62
CA GLU A 161 8.47 5.57 -10.02
C GLU A 161 9.47 6.74 -10.15
N ASN A 162 9.19 7.88 -9.51
CA ASN A 162 10.01 9.08 -9.65
C ASN A 162 11.39 8.98 -8.96
N GLN A 163 11.44 8.42 -7.76
CA GLN A 163 12.65 8.47 -6.92
C GLN A 163 13.54 7.24 -7.10
N ILE A 164 12.94 6.07 -7.33
CA ILE A 164 13.68 4.80 -7.35
C ILE A 164 13.93 4.38 -8.79
N LEU A 165 12.87 4.18 -9.57
CA LEU A 165 12.97 3.69 -10.94
C LEU A 165 13.62 4.73 -11.86
N ASP A 166 13.16 5.99 -11.77
CA ASP A 166 13.74 7.12 -12.49
C ASP A 166 15.01 7.67 -11.84
N LYS A 167 15.48 7.08 -10.72
CA LYS A 167 16.67 7.50 -9.97
C LYS A 167 16.66 8.98 -9.59
N GLY A 168 15.49 9.52 -9.21
CA GLY A 168 15.33 10.90 -8.76
C GLY A 168 15.36 11.95 -9.88
N LYS A 169 15.31 11.54 -11.17
CA LYS A 169 15.22 12.49 -12.29
C LYS A 169 13.99 13.39 -12.22
N ARG A 170 12.90 12.86 -11.63
CA ARG A 170 11.68 13.62 -11.35
C ARG A 170 11.66 13.97 -9.86
N PRO A 171 11.27 15.19 -9.47
CA PRO A 171 11.15 15.54 -8.06
C PRO A 171 10.05 14.72 -7.38
N ILE A 172 10.08 14.70 -6.04
CA ILE A 172 8.97 14.21 -5.24
C ILE A 172 7.74 15.07 -5.57
N ARG A 173 6.58 14.43 -5.73
CA ARG A 173 5.34 15.14 -6.02
C ARG A 173 4.91 15.92 -4.79
N LYS A 174 4.48 17.18 -4.97
CA LYS A 174 3.89 18.00 -3.91
C LYS A 174 2.73 17.30 -3.18
N SER A 175 1.96 16.46 -3.89
CA SER A 175 0.90 15.63 -3.29
C SER A 175 1.44 14.60 -2.30
N ALA A 176 2.56 13.95 -2.61
CA ALA A 176 3.21 13.00 -1.72
C ALA A 176 3.84 13.73 -0.52
N GLU A 177 4.48 14.88 -0.73
CA GLU A 177 5.04 15.71 0.35
C GLU A 177 3.99 16.17 1.36
N ASP A 178 2.80 16.53 0.88
CA ASP A 178 1.68 16.92 1.74
C ASP A 178 1.03 15.72 2.44
N LEU A 179 0.92 14.57 1.76
CA LEU A 179 0.27 13.39 2.33
C LEU A 179 1.14 12.67 3.36
N PHE A 180 2.42 12.45 3.04
CA PHE A 180 3.32 11.60 3.82
C PHE A 180 3.86 12.33 5.05
N ARG A 181 3.61 11.77 6.24
CA ARG A 181 4.25 12.23 7.48
C ARG A 181 5.69 11.71 7.52
N LEU A 182 6.53 12.38 8.31
CA LEU A 182 7.93 12.01 8.43
C LEU A 182 8.10 10.57 8.93
N HIS A 183 7.26 10.13 9.88
CA HIS A 183 7.29 8.76 10.39
C HIS A 183 6.62 7.72 9.47
N ASP A 184 5.85 8.15 8.47
CA ASP A 184 5.26 7.21 7.51
C ASP A 184 6.33 6.62 6.58
N THR A 185 7.42 7.37 6.32
CA THR A 185 8.43 6.96 5.33
C THR A 185 9.21 5.72 5.73
N ASP A 186 9.26 5.39 7.03
CA ASP A 186 9.87 4.17 7.55
C ASP A 186 9.07 2.91 7.18
N TYR A 187 7.82 3.09 6.75
CA TYR A 187 6.87 2.01 6.41
C TYR A 187 6.40 2.09 4.96
N PHE A 188 7.06 2.94 4.16
CA PHE A 188 7.02 2.86 2.70
C PHE A 188 8.24 2.11 2.20
N TRP A 189 8.00 1.10 1.38
CA TRP A 189 9.02 0.12 0.99
C TRP A 189 8.94 -0.20 -0.48
N PHE A 190 10.12 -0.41 -1.07
CA PHE A 190 10.27 -0.90 -2.44
C PHE A 190 11.18 -2.13 -2.46
N SER A 191 10.68 -3.20 -3.06
CA SER A 191 11.44 -4.42 -3.29
C SER A 191 12.05 -4.41 -4.70
N GLY A 192 13.36 -4.25 -4.78
CA GLY A 192 14.13 -4.48 -6.01
C GLY A 192 14.42 -5.95 -6.28
N LYS A 193 15.11 -6.24 -7.39
CA LYS A 193 15.51 -7.61 -7.80
C LYS A 193 16.27 -8.37 -6.72
N GLU A 194 17.26 -7.73 -6.10
CA GLU A 194 18.10 -8.35 -5.08
C GLU A 194 17.28 -8.79 -3.86
N HIS A 195 16.33 -7.95 -3.42
CA HIS A 195 15.45 -8.28 -2.31
C HIS A 195 14.48 -9.42 -2.65
N LEU A 196 13.95 -9.46 -3.88
CA LEU A 196 13.12 -10.57 -4.34
C LEU A 196 13.90 -11.89 -4.37
N GLN A 197 15.14 -11.86 -4.83
CA GLN A 197 16.00 -13.05 -4.87
C GLN A 197 16.33 -13.54 -3.46
N LEU A 198 16.72 -12.61 -2.57
CA LEU A 198 17.00 -12.93 -1.17
C LEU A 198 15.78 -13.57 -0.50
N TRP A 199 14.60 -12.99 -0.69
CA TRP A 199 13.36 -13.52 -0.13
C TRP A 199 13.08 -14.95 -0.63
N LEU A 200 13.25 -15.19 -1.93
CA LEU A 200 13.05 -16.52 -2.52
C LEU A 200 14.05 -17.53 -1.97
N ASP A 201 15.31 -17.14 -1.80
CA ASP A 201 16.37 -17.99 -1.26
C ASP A 201 16.10 -18.35 0.22
N GLU A 202 15.67 -17.38 1.03
CA GLU A 202 15.29 -17.62 2.44
C GLU A 202 14.10 -18.57 2.55
N ARG A 203 13.07 -18.33 1.75
CA ARG A 203 11.90 -19.22 1.65
C ARG A 203 12.30 -20.65 1.28
N ASN A 204 13.19 -20.82 0.31
CA ASN A 204 13.64 -22.14 -0.13
C ASN A 204 14.47 -22.87 0.93
N ARG A 205 15.11 -22.13 1.85
CA ARG A 205 15.81 -22.69 3.02
C ARG A 205 14.88 -23.03 4.18
N GLY A 206 13.58 -22.75 4.06
CA GLY A 206 12.61 -22.87 5.15
C GLY A 206 12.85 -21.85 6.27
N LEU A 207 13.60 -20.77 5.99
CA LEU A 207 13.71 -19.64 6.89
C LEU A 207 12.46 -18.79 6.70
N GLU A 208 11.81 -18.41 7.80
CA GLU A 208 10.82 -17.33 7.74
C GLU A 208 11.55 -16.10 7.22
N ALA A 209 11.10 -15.57 6.08
CA ALA A 209 11.81 -14.48 5.42
C ALA A 209 12.00 -13.32 6.39
N SER A 210 13.25 -13.15 6.82
CA SER A 210 13.57 -12.35 7.98
C SER A 210 13.82 -10.92 7.53
N GLN A 211 12.83 -10.08 7.79
CA GLN A 211 12.91 -8.62 7.80
C GLN A 211 13.14 -7.91 6.46
N PRO A 212 12.25 -6.97 6.10
CA PRO A 212 12.57 -5.97 5.09
C PRO A 212 13.82 -5.12 5.51
N PHE A 213 14.76 -4.87 4.59
CA PHE A 213 15.92 -3.94 4.65
C PHE A 213 15.70 -2.50 4.06
N LYS A 214 15.97 -1.45 4.86
CA LYS A 214 15.88 0.02 4.59
C LYS A 214 14.54 0.57 4.03
N GLY A 215 13.82 1.31 4.89
CA GLY A 215 12.67 2.14 4.49
C GLY A 215 13.04 3.27 3.52
N LEU A 216 12.02 3.85 2.87
CA LEU A 216 12.14 4.96 1.91
C LEU A 216 12.48 6.29 2.63
N GLY A 217 13.63 6.34 3.29
CA GLY A 217 14.10 7.53 3.97
C GLY A 217 14.33 8.70 3.00
N ARG A 218 13.83 9.89 3.36
CA ARG A 218 14.26 11.14 2.73
C ARG A 218 15.77 11.26 2.93
N LYS A 219 16.53 11.52 1.86
CA LYS A 219 17.83 12.16 2.02
C LYS A 219 17.53 13.56 2.58
N THR A 220 17.70 13.74 3.88
CA THR A 220 17.87 15.08 4.43
C THR A 220 19.16 15.64 3.83
N GLU A 221 19.06 16.87 3.32
CA GLU A 221 20.13 17.65 2.70
C GLU A 221 21.40 17.74 3.57
#